data_AF-A0A542DZZ6-F1
#
_entry.id   AF-A0A542DZZ6-F1
#
_cell.length_a   1.000
_cell.length_b   1.000
_cell.length_c   1.000
_cell.angle_alpha   90.00
_cell.angle_beta   90.00
_cell.angle_gamma   90.00
#
_symmetry.space_group_name_H-M   'P 1'
#
loop_
_entity.id
_entity.type
_entity.pdbx_description
1 polymer ?
#
loop_
_entity_poly.entity_id
_entity_poly.type
_entity_poly.pdbx_seq_one_letter_code
_entity_poly.pdbx_strand_id
1 'polypeptide(L)'
;MDDVEFEQGLAVLEHALDDIAALLGGVGERHWSAWATRCGIRLRHGLYSAFPDILGGFGGMGSVNDLVLCDPNGHKVAPEDERAVNDRLRKLLTTVYREAKALKATLDQPRR
;
A
#
# COMPACT_ATOMS: atom_id res chain seq x y z
N MET A 1 17.76 -3.95 12.11
CA MET A 1 17.62 -3.09 10.95
C MET A 1 18.65 -2.00 11.08
N ASP A 2 19.71 -2.08 10.27
CA ASP A 2 20.63 -0.95 10.13
C ASP A 2 20.03 0.12 9.20
N ASP A 3 20.74 1.25 9.03
CA ASP A 3 20.25 2.36 8.21
C ASP A 3 20.08 1.95 6.72
N VAL A 4 20.92 1.04 6.20
CA VAL A 4 20.83 0.59 4.80
C VAL A 4 19.59 -0.28 4.62
N GLU A 5 19.34 -1.23 5.53
CA GLU A 5 18.14 -2.06 5.53
C GLU A 5 16.86 -1.22 5.68
N PHE A 6 16.90 -0.15 6.49
CA PHE A 6 15.78 0.76 6.66
C PHE A 6 15.46 1.53 5.38
N GLU A 7 16.48 2.15 4.75
CA GLU A 7 16.30 2.90 3.50
C GLU A 7 15.83 1.98 2.36
N GLN A 8 16.33 0.74 2.29
CA GLN A 8 15.86 -0.24 1.32
C GLN A 8 14.39 -0.62 1.55
N GLY A 9 14.00 -0.91 2.79
CA GLY A 9 12.61 -1.20 3.14
C GLY A 9 11.69 -0.03 2.83
N LEU A 10 12.14 1.20 3.09
CA LEU A 10 11.40 2.43 2.78
C LEU A 10 11.19 2.58 1.27
N ALA A 11 12.23 2.42 0.47
CA ALA A 11 12.13 2.49 -0.99
C ALA A 11 11.18 1.42 -1.56
N VAL A 12 11.22 0.19 -1.03
CA VAL A 12 10.29 -0.88 -1.42
C VAL A 12 8.85 -0.51 -1.07
N LEU A 13 8.61 0.04 0.12
CA LEU A 13 7.29 0.49 0.54
C LEU A 13 6.75 1.62 -0.35
N GLU A 14 7.58 2.62 -0.65
CA GLU A 14 7.22 3.74 -1.53
C GLU A 14 6.85 3.27 -2.93
N HIS A 15 7.67 2.43 -3.54
CA HIS A 15 7.39 1.86 -4.86
C HIS A 15 6.10 1.03 -4.87
N ALA A 16 5.86 0.22 -3.83
CA ALA A 16 4.64 -0.58 -3.75
C ALA A 16 3.39 0.31 -3.62
N LEU A 17 3.47 1.44 -2.90
CA LEU A 17 2.37 2.41 -2.80
C LEU A 17 2.12 3.12 -4.13
N ASP A 18 3.15 3.51 -4.87
CA ASP A 18 3.01 4.11 -6.19
C ASP A 18 2.38 3.12 -7.19
N ASP A 19 2.80 1.85 -7.15
CA ASP A 19 2.23 0.78 -7.98
C ASP A 19 0.75 0.52 -7.66
N ILE A 20 0.36 0.56 -6.38
CA ILE A 20 -1.05 0.45 -5.97
C ILE A 20 -1.82 1.67 -6.49
N ALA A 21 -1.29 2.88 -6.29
CA ALA A 21 -1.95 4.11 -6.73
C ALA A 21 -2.22 4.09 -8.24
N ALA A 22 -1.24 3.65 -9.03
CA ALA A 22 -1.35 3.51 -10.48
C ALA A 22 -2.33 2.40 -10.89
N LEU A 23 -2.24 1.21 -10.28
CA LEU A 23 -3.14 0.08 -10.57
C LEU A 23 -4.61 0.46 -10.30
N LEU A 24 -4.88 1.01 -9.11
CA LEU A 24 -6.22 1.39 -8.68
C LEU A 24 -6.76 2.57 -9.49
N GLY A 25 -5.93 3.57 -9.77
CA GLY A 25 -6.29 4.71 -10.61
C GLY A 25 -6.64 4.28 -12.04
N GLY A 26 -5.89 3.34 -12.61
CA GLY A 26 -6.13 2.80 -13.95
C GLY A 26 -7.48 2.10 -14.10
N VAL A 27 -7.95 1.43 -13.04
CA VAL A 27 -9.26 0.75 -13.02
C VAL A 27 -10.39 1.62 -12.49
N GLY A 28 -10.12 2.88 -12.15
CA GLY A 28 -11.13 3.84 -11.67
C GLY A 28 -11.43 3.77 -10.18
N GLU A 29 -10.69 2.98 -9.39
CA GLU A 29 -10.80 2.94 -7.93
C GLU A 29 -10.10 4.16 -7.32
N ARG A 30 -10.89 5.21 -7.04
CA ARG A 30 -10.35 6.53 -6.63
C ARG A 30 -10.02 6.62 -5.15
N HIS A 31 -10.79 5.97 -4.29
CA HIS A 31 -10.65 6.12 -2.84
C HIS A 31 -9.31 5.54 -2.38
N TRP A 32 -9.05 4.29 -2.74
CA TRP A 32 -7.82 3.60 -2.35
C TRP A 32 -6.61 4.06 -3.16
N SER A 33 -6.78 4.49 -4.41
CA SER A 33 -5.71 5.16 -5.17
C SER A 33 -5.25 6.46 -4.50
N ALA A 34 -6.19 7.29 -4.02
CA ALA A 34 -5.86 8.53 -3.30
C ALA A 34 -5.22 8.26 -1.93
N TRP A 35 -5.66 7.21 -1.22
CA TRP A 35 -5.00 6.76 0.01
C TRP A 35 -3.54 6.37 -0.23
N ALA A 36 -3.27 5.52 -1.22
CA ALA A 36 -1.92 5.06 -1.54
C ALA A 36 -1.01 6.24 -1.95
N THR A 37 -1.51 7.12 -2.81
CA THR A 37 -0.82 8.35 -3.24
C THR A 37 -0.43 9.22 -2.04
N ARG A 38 -1.38 9.48 -1.12
CA ARG A 38 -1.13 10.31 0.07
C ARG A 38 -0.08 9.68 0.98
N CYS A 39 -0.11 8.36 1.15
CA CYS A 39 0.88 7.65 1.96
C CYS A 39 2.28 7.75 1.34
N GLY A 40 2.41 7.48 0.04
CA GLY A 40 3.69 7.55 -0.68
C GLY A 40 4.31 8.95 -0.65
N ILE A 41 3.51 10.00 -0.87
CA ILE A 41 3.98 11.39 -0.76
C ILE A 41 4.54 11.69 0.63
N ARG A 42 3.86 11.26 1.70
CA ARG A 42 4.32 11.51 3.07
C ARG A 42 5.63 10.82 3.37
N LEU A 43 5.81 9.56 2.95
CA LEU A 43 7.06 8.83 3.14
C LEU A 43 8.25 9.50 2.43
N ARG A 44 8.06 9.92 1.18
CA ARG A 44 9.09 10.67 0.41
C ARG A 44 9.51 11.99 1.05
N HIS A 45 8.63 12.58 1.86
CA HIS A 45 8.92 13.78 2.65
C HIS A 45 9.47 13.48 4.06
N GLY A 46 9.81 12.22 4.36
CA GLY A 46 10.30 11.79 5.67
C GLY A 46 9.24 11.83 6.78
N LEU A 47 7.95 11.93 6.43
CA LEU A 47 6.84 12.02 7.39
C LEU A 47 6.41 10.63 7.86
N TYR A 48 7.24 10.01 8.70
CA TYR A 48 7.01 8.66 9.25
C TYR A 48 5.77 8.56 10.17
N SER A 49 5.13 9.69 10.51
CA SER A 49 3.78 9.69 11.08
C SER A 49 2.72 9.09 10.15
N ALA A 50 3.07 8.73 8.90
CA ALA A 50 2.20 8.03 7.96
C ALA A 50 2.02 6.54 8.26
N PHE A 51 2.92 5.88 9.03
CA PHE A 51 2.82 4.44 9.29
C PHE A 51 1.49 4.00 9.92
N PRO A 52 0.92 4.71 10.91
CA PRO A 52 -0.41 4.39 11.43
C PRO A 52 -1.52 4.45 10.37
N ASP A 53 -1.48 5.43 9.46
CA ASP A 53 -2.49 5.56 8.39
C ASP A 53 -2.34 4.48 7.31
N ILE A 54 -1.10 4.06 7.04
CA ILE A 54 -0.83 2.93 6.14
C ILE A 54 -1.38 1.65 6.76
N LEU A 55 -1.00 1.34 8.00
CA LEU A 55 -1.43 0.12 8.68
C LEU A 55 -2.93 0.11 8.99
N GLY A 56 -3.52 1.28 9.25
CA GLY A 56 -4.95 1.45 9.45
C GLY A 56 -5.78 1.05 8.23
N GLY A 57 -5.21 1.13 7.02
CA GLY A 57 -5.87 0.66 5.80
C GLY A 57 -6.11 -0.86 5.74
N PHE A 58 -5.41 -1.66 6.57
CA PHE A 58 -5.47 -3.13 6.54
C PHE A 58 -6.42 -3.74 7.59
N GLY A 59 -7.13 -2.93 8.38
CA GLY A 59 -8.02 -3.40 9.45
C GLY A 59 -9.44 -2.86 9.35
N GLY A 60 -10.39 -3.57 9.97
CA GLY A 60 -11.81 -3.18 10.01
C GLY A 60 -12.62 -3.64 8.79
N MET A 61 -13.92 -3.35 8.82
CA MET A 61 -14.83 -3.62 7.70
C MET A 61 -14.58 -2.61 6.58
N GLY A 62 -14.41 -3.10 5.36
CA GLY A 62 -14.15 -2.24 4.20
C GLY A 62 -12.70 -1.78 4.14
N SER A 63 -11.77 -2.58 4.66
CA SER A 63 -10.33 -2.36 4.55
C SER A 63 -9.86 -2.52 3.10
N VAL A 64 -8.65 -2.08 2.79
CA VAL A 64 -8.05 -2.26 1.44
C VAL A 64 -7.90 -3.74 1.09
N ASN A 65 -7.83 -4.63 2.09
CA ASN A 65 -7.79 -6.08 1.89
C ASN A 65 -9.15 -6.66 1.47
N ASP A 66 -10.24 -5.93 1.65
CA ASP A 66 -11.58 -6.39 1.24
C ASP A 66 -11.87 -6.03 -0.22
N LEU A 67 -11.01 -5.21 -0.84
CA LEU A 67 -11.17 -4.76 -2.20
C LEU A 67 -11.06 -5.94 -3.19
N VAL A 68 -12.05 -6.02 -4.07
CA VAL A 68 -12.08 -6.92 -5.22
C VAL A 68 -12.36 -6.08 -6.47
N LEU A 69 -11.39 -6.09 -7.39
CA LEU A 69 -11.43 -5.34 -8.63
C LEU A 69 -12.17 -6.17 -9.69
N CYS A 70 -13.40 -5.78 -9.99
CA CYS A 70 -14.24 -6.39 -11.01
C CYS A 70 -15.24 -5.37 -11.57
N ASP A 71 -15.74 -5.61 -12.79
CA ASP A 71 -16.70 -4.73 -13.47
C ASP A 71 -18.02 -4.55 -12.69
N PRO A 72 -18.63 -5.60 -12.10
CA PRO A 72 -19.82 -5.45 -11.27
C PRO A 72 -19.64 -4.52 -10.04
N ASN A 73 -18.41 -4.36 -9.56
CA ASN A 73 -18.06 -3.43 -8.48
C ASN A 73 -17.78 -2.00 -8.99
N GLY A 74 -17.96 -1.73 -10.28
CA GLY A 74 -17.73 -0.42 -10.91
C GLY A 74 -16.29 -0.18 -11.36
N HIS A 75 -15.44 -1.22 -11.39
CA HIS A 75 -14.05 -1.09 -11.83
C HIS A 75 -13.92 -1.36 -13.33
N LYS A 76 -13.04 -0.61 -13.99
CA LYS A 76 -12.75 -0.79 -15.42
C LYS A 76 -11.77 -1.95 -15.63
N VAL A 77 -12.24 -3.17 -15.45
CA VAL A 77 -11.46 -4.40 -15.61
C VAL A 77 -12.26 -5.39 -16.46
N ALA A 78 -11.64 -5.95 -17.50
CA ALA A 78 -12.28 -6.99 -18.29
C ALA A 78 -12.35 -8.30 -17.47
N PRO A 79 -13.43 -9.12 -17.59
CA PRO A 79 -13.60 -10.35 -16.82
C PRO A 79 -12.39 -11.30 -16.87
N GLU A 80 -11.73 -11.41 -18.02
CA GLU A 80 -10.53 -12.22 -18.23
C GLU A 80 -9.30 -11.71 -17.45
N ASP A 81 -9.24 -10.41 -17.14
CA ASP A 81 -8.12 -9.76 -16.45
C ASP A 81 -8.33 -9.67 -14.93
N GLU A 82 -9.56 -9.86 -14.43
CA GLU A 82 -9.90 -9.69 -13.01
C GLU A 82 -8.99 -10.50 -12.10
N ARG A 83 -8.70 -11.75 -12.46
CA ARG A 83 -7.81 -12.62 -11.68
C ARG A 83 -6.40 -12.02 -11.60
N ALA A 84 -5.83 -11.63 -12.74
CA ALA A 84 -4.46 -11.14 -12.82
C ALA A 84 -4.30 -9.80 -12.06
N VAL A 85 -5.26 -8.90 -12.21
CA VAL A 85 -5.28 -7.60 -11.55
C VAL A 85 -5.42 -7.74 -10.03
N ASN A 86 -6.32 -8.59 -9.55
CA ASN A 86 -6.47 -8.85 -8.11
C ASN A 86 -5.24 -9.56 -7.53
N ASP A 87 -4.66 -10.55 -8.23
CA ASP A 87 -3.42 -11.21 -7.79
C ASP A 87 -2.27 -10.21 -7.65
N ARG A 88 -2.15 -9.26 -8.58
CA ARG A 88 -1.18 -8.16 -8.51
C ARG A 88 -1.45 -7.26 -7.30
N LEU A 89 -2.70 -6.83 -7.10
CA LEU A 89 -3.09 -6.01 -5.95
C LEU A 89 -2.72 -6.71 -4.63
N ARG A 90 -3.03 -7.99 -4.48
CA ARG A 90 -2.74 -8.77 -3.25
C ARG A 90 -1.25 -8.87 -2.94
N LYS A 91 -0.41 -9.04 -3.97
CA LYS A 91 1.06 -9.05 -3.82
C LYS A 91 1.59 -7.69 -3.35
N LEU A 92 1.10 -6.61 -3.94
CA LEU A 92 1.47 -5.26 -3.55
C LEU A 92 1.03 -4.94 -2.12
N LEU A 93 -0.23 -5.26 -1.77
CA LEU A 93 -0.76 -5.07 -0.41
C LEU A 93 0.03 -5.86 0.63
N THR A 94 0.41 -7.11 0.32
CA THR A 94 1.27 -7.92 1.20
C THR A 94 2.62 -7.25 1.42
N THR A 95 3.22 -6.70 0.36
CA THR A 95 4.49 -5.98 0.42
C THR A 95 4.36 -4.74 1.30
N VAL A 96 3.35 -3.89 1.06
CA VAL A 96 3.08 -2.68 1.86
C VAL A 96 2.90 -3.02 3.33
N TYR A 97 2.07 -4.02 3.67
CA TYR A 97 1.85 -4.39 5.07
C TYR A 97 3.13 -4.88 5.74
N ARG A 98 3.90 -5.74 5.07
CA ARG A 98 5.15 -6.29 5.60
C ARG A 98 6.16 -5.18 5.89
N GLU A 99 6.45 -4.34 4.89
CA GLU A 99 7.45 -3.27 5.03
C GLU A 99 7.00 -2.23 6.05
N ALA A 100 5.75 -1.77 5.98
CA ALA A 100 5.23 -0.78 6.92
C ALA A 100 5.30 -1.26 8.37
N LYS A 101 4.99 -2.54 8.61
CA LYS A 101 5.05 -3.14 9.95
C LYS A 101 6.49 -3.26 10.45
N ALA A 102 7.43 -3.70 9.60
CA ALA A 102 8.84 -3.85 9.95
C ALA A 102 9.52 -2.49 10.23
N LEU A 103 9.29 -1.50 9.37
CA LEU A 103 9.83 -0.15 9.51
C LEU A 103 9.26 0.54 10.75
N LYS A 104 7.94 0.47 10.98
CA LYS A 104 7.32 1.04 12.18
C LYS A 104 7.89 0.41 13.46
N ALA A 105 8.04 -0.92 13.49
CA ALA A 105 8.62 -1.60 14.65
C ALA A 105 10.06 -1.16 14.92
N THR A 106 10.83 -0.84 13.88
CA THR A 106 12.19 -0.29 14.01
C THR A 106 12.16 1.12 14.60
N LEU A 107 11.23 1.97 14.16
CA LEU A 107 11.07 3.34 14.68
C LEU A 107 10.56 3.39 16.12
N ASP A 108 9.73 2.44 16.52
CA ASP A 108 9.17 2.34 17.88
C ASP A 108 10.22 1.83 18.89
N GLN A 109 11.32 1.21 18.44
CA GLN A 109 12.37 0.75 19.34
C GLN A 109 13.11 1.96 19.94
N PRO A 110 13.27 2.03 21.28
CA PRO A 110 14.06 3.07 21.89
C PRO A 110 15.51 2.95 21.39
N ARG A 111 15.99 4.00 20.73
CA ARG A 111 17.42 4.10 20.36
C ARG A 111 18.21 4.04 21.66
N ARG A 112 18.97 2.96 21.85
CA ARG A 112 19.87 2.77 22.99
C ARG A 112 21.08 3.67 22.88
#